data_AF-A0A327J189-F1
#
_entry.id   AF-A0A327J189-F1
#
_cell.length_a   1.000
_cell.length_b   1.000
_cell.length_c   1.000
_cell.angle_alpha   90.00
_cell.angle_beta   90.00
_cell.angle_gamma   90.00
#
_symmetry.space_group_name_H-M   'P 1'
#
loop_
_entity.id
_entity.type
_entity.pdbx_description
1 polymer ?
#
loop_
_entity_poly.entity_id
_entity_poly.type
_entity_poly.pdbx_seq_one_letter_code
_entity_poly.pdbx_strand_id
1 'polypeptide(L)' 'MKKKDLKKAIKEKEIQLSKLEQHIDKSNTCAEVYNKVILEKAILNKELSDMEKNTFAERVKKLIPHKKTLICDYFKK' A
#
# COMPACT_ATOMS: atom_id res chain seq x y z
N MET A 1 -12.43 3.28 1.16
CA MET A 1 -11.81 3.45 2.50
C MET A 1 -10.87 4.65 2.45
N LYS A 2 -10.93 5.62 3.37
CA LYS A 2 -10.02 6.79 3.30
C LYS A 2 -8.61 6.36 3.75
N LYS A 3 -7.56 6.99 3.23
CA LYS A 3 -6.14 6.69 3.59
C LYS A 3 -5.87 6.71 5.10
N LYS A 4 -6.60 7.54 5.85
CA LYS A 4 -6.55 7.59 7.33
C LYS A 4 -7.11 6.33 7.99
N ASP A 5 -8.18 5.78 7.44
CA ASP A 5 -8.85 4.58 7.97
C ASP A 5 -7.95 3.35 7.78
N LEU A 6 -7.28 3.25 6.62
CA LEU A 6 -6.27 2.22 6.34
C LEU A 6 -5.11 2.27 7.34
N LYS A 7 -4.57 3.46 7.62
CA LYS A 7 -3.50 3.63 8.63
C LYS A 7 -3.96 3.25 10.04
N LYS A 8 -5.22 3.54 10.39
CA LYS A 8 -5.78 3.16 11.68
C LYS A 8 -5.95 1.64 11.79
N ALA A 9 -6.47 1.00 10.75
CA ALA A 9 -6.63 -0.46 10.69
C ALA A 9 -5.27 -1.19 10.79
N ILE A 10 -4.22 -0.69 10.13
CA ILE A 10 -2.86 -1.24 10.24
C ILE A 10 -2.35 -1.16 11.69
N LYS A 11 -2.53 -0.01 12.37
CA LYS A 11 -2.14 0.14 13.78
C LYS A 11 -2.90 -0.79 14.71
N GLU A 12 -4.20 -0.95 14.51
CA GLU A 12 -5.02 -1.87 15.30
C GLU A 12 -4.55 -3.33 15.12
N LYS A 13 -4.20 -3.73 13.88
CA LYS A 13 -3.65 -5.05 13.59
C LYS A 13 -2.25 -5.24 14.19
N GLU A 14 -1.42 -4.21 14.25
CA GLU A 14 -0.13 -4.26 14.96
C GLU A 14 -0.30 -4.51 16.46
N ILE A 15 -1.24 -3.80 17.10
CA ILE A 15 -1.53 -4.00 18.53
C ILE A 15 -2.07 -5.42 18.77
N GLN A 16 -2.88 -5.96 17.87
CA GLN A 16 -3.35 -7.34 17.95
C GLN A 16 -2.19 -8.34 17.84
N LEU A 17 -1.24 -8.11 16.92
CA LEU A 17 -0.05 -8.96 16.78
C LEU A 17 0.82 -8.93 18.03
N SER A 18 1.10 -7.76 18.60
CA SER A 18 1.90 -7.67 19.84
C SER A 18 1.26 -8.40 21.02
N LYS A 19 -0.08 -8.47 21.07
CA LYS A 19 -0.78 -9.27 22.09
C LYS A 19 -0.69 -10.76 21.79
N LEU A 20 -0.90 -11.17 20.54
CA LEU A 20 -0.87 -12.57 20.11
C LEU A 20 0.54 -13.18 20.22
N GLU A 21 1.58 -12.40 19.99
CA GLU A 21 2.98 -12.82 20.09
C GLU A 21 3.33 -13.38 21.48
N GLN A 22 2.74 -12.83 22.54
CA GLN A 22 2.93 -13.32 23.92
C GLN A 22 2.28 -14.69 24.20
N HIS A 23 1.44 -15.17 23.29
CA HIS A 23 0.64 -16.38 23.45
C HIS A 23 0.85 -17.38 22.31
N ILE A 24 1.76 -17.10 21.37
CA ILE A 24 1.99 -17.92 20.18
C ILE A 24 2.43 -19.34 20.53
N ASP A 25 3.28 -19.49 21.55
CA ASP A 25 3.83 -20.78 21.96
C ASP A 25 2.85 -21.62 22.80
N LYS A 26 1.70 -21.04 23.17
CA LYS A 26 0.73 -21.67 24.08
C LYS A 26 -0.33 -22.50 23.35
N SER A 27 -0.53 -22.26 22.05
CA SER A 27 -1.52 -23.00 21.26
C SER A 27 -1.28 -22.87 19.76
N ASN A 28 -1.37 -23.99 19.03
CA ASN A 28 -1.35 -24.01 17.56
C ASN A 28 -2.43 -23.10 16.94
N THR A 29 -3.59 -22.99 17.58
CA THR A 29 -4.66 -22.07 17.12
C THR A 29 -4.26 -20.61 17.24
N CYS A 30 -3.40 -20.25 18.20
CA CYS A 30 -2.90 -18.89 18.36
C CYS A 30 -1.88 -18.55 17.26
N ALA A 31 -1.02 -19.51 16.89
CA ALA A 31 -0.11 -19.38 15.77
C ALA A 31 -0.84 -19.20 14.42
N GLU A 32 -1.92 -19.95 14.18
CA GLU A 32 -2.75 -19.79 12.98
C GLU A 32 -3.40 -18.40 12.91
N VAL A 33 -3.96 -17.93 14.03
CA VAL A 33 -4.57 -16.60 14.11
C VAL A 33 -3.52 -15.51 13.90
N TYR A 34 -2.33 -15.65 14.49
CA TYR A 34 -1.22 -14.71 14.29
C TYR A 34 -0.79 -14.64 12.82
N ASN A 35 -0.60 -15.79 12.18
CA ASN A 35 -0.23 -15.86 10.75
C ASN A 35 -1.29 -15.18 9.87
N LYS A 36 -2.57 -15.39 10.15
CA LYS A 36 -3.66 -14.71 9.43
C LYS A 36 -3.59 -13.19 9.58
N VAL A 37 -3.37 -12.69 10.81
CA VAL A 37 -3.29 -11.24 11.07
C VAL A 37 -2.06 -10.61 10.41
N ILE A 38 -0.93 -11.32 10.31
CA ILE A 38 0.24 -10.88 9.54
C ILE A 38 -0.12 -10.71 8.06
N LEU A 39 -0.79 -11.69 7.46
CA LEU A 39 -1.19 -11.63 6.06
C LEU A 39 -2.15 -10.46 5.80
N GLU A 40 -3.14 -10.28 6.67
CA GLU A 40 -4.07 -9.13 6.59
C GLU A 40 -3.33 -7.79 6.70
N LYS A 41 -2.37 -7.66 7.61
CA LYS A 41 -1.51 -6.46 7.71
C LYS A 41 -0.72 -6.23 6.41
N ALA A 42 -0.16 -7.28 5.82
CA ALA A 42 0.62 -7.18 4.58
C ALA A 42 -0.25 -6.73 3.40
N ILE A 43 -1.47 -7.24 3.28
CA ILE A 43 -2.44 -6.82 2.26
C ILE A 43 -2.77 -5.33 2.42
N LEU A 44 -3.10 -4.88 3.63
CA LEU A 44 -3.42 -3.47 3.89
C LEU A 44 -2.23 -2.53 3.60
N ASN A 45 -1.00 -2.96 3.91
CA ASN A 45 0.20 -2.22 3.56
C ASN A 45 0.42 -2.13 2.05
N LYS A 46 0.13 -3.21 1.32
CA LYS A 46 0.20 -3.22 -0.14
C LYS A 46 -0.82 -2.26 -0.76
N GLU A 47 -2.07 -2.29 -0.30
CA GLU A 47 -3.10 -1.33 -0.74
C GLU A 47 -2.70 0.12 -0.49
N LEU A 48 -2.10 0.41 0.66
CA LEU A 48 -1.61 1.75 0.98
C LEU A 48 -0.47 2.17 0.06
N SER A 49 0.47 1.26 -0.23
CA SER A 49 1.59 1.50 -1.14
C SER A 49 1.10 1.75 -2.57
N ASP A 50 0.17 0.94 -3.06
CA ASP A 50 -0.37 1.07 -4.41
C ASP A 50 -1.13 2.41 -4.57
N MET A 51 -1.86 2.84 -3.56
CA MET A 51 -2.54 4.15 -3.52
C MET A 51 -1.54 5.33 -3.54
N GLU A 52 -0.39 5.19 -2.86
CA GLU A 52 0.69 6.18 -2.87
C GLU A 52 1.46 6.21 -4.19
N LYS A 53 1.76 5.05 -4.79
CA LYS A 53 2.42 4.96 -6.10
C LYS A 53 1.57 5.58 -7.20
N ASN A 54 0.26 5.37 -7.18
CA ASN A 54 -0.64 5.91 -8.19
C ASN A 54 -0.69 7.45 -8.12
N THR A 55 -0.81 8.00 -6.90
CA THR A 55 -0.77 9.46 -6.70
C THR A 55 0.58 10.08 -7.04
N PHE A 56 1.69 9.39 -6.77
CA PHE A 56 3.02 9.84 -7.16
C PHE A 56 3.22 9.81 -8.69
N ALA A 57 2.84 8.72 -9.35
CA ALA A 57 2.93 8.58 -10.80
C ALA A 57 2.12 9.66 -11.54
N GLU A 58 0.92 9.99 -11.05
CA GLU A 58 0.12 11.08 -11.61
C GLU A 58 0.78 12.46 -11.43
N ARG A 59 1.40 12.72 -10.26
CA ARG A 59 2.13 13.97 -10.02
C ARG A 59 3.35 14.10 -10.93
N VAL A 60 4.10 13.01 -11.11
CA VAL A 60 5.27 12.98 -12.02
C VAL A 60 4.82 13.20 -13.47
N LYS A 61 3.73 12.57 -13.92
CA LYS A 61 3.16 12.83 -15.26
C LYS A 61 2.80 14.29 -15.48
N LYS A 62 2.29 14.99 -14.47
CA LYS A 62 1.97 16.43 -14.55
C LYS A 62 3.19 17.34 -14.58
N LEU A 63 4.31 16.90 -13.99
CA LEU A 63 5.58 17.63 -13.98
C LEU A 63 6.40 17.43 -15.26
N ILE A 64 6.21 16.31 -15.97
CA ILE A 64 6.84 16.09 -17.26
C ILE A 64 6.11 16.96 -18.30
N PRO A 65 6.79 17.96 -18.90
CA PRO A 65 6.18 18.73 -19.97
C PRO A 65 5.83 17.79 -21.12
N HIS A 66 4.55 17.70 -21.47
CA HIS A 66 4.12 17.00 -22.67
C HIS A 66 4.76 17.70 -23.87
N LYS A 67 5.83 17.12 -24.43
CA LYS A 67 6.29 17.48 -25.78
C LYS A 67 5.19 17.09 -26.74
N LYS A 68 4.32 18.04 -27.09
CA LYS A 68 3.42 17.91 -28.23
C LYS A 68 4.30 18.02 -29.47
N THR A 69 4.54 16.90 -30.15
CA THR A 69 5.06 16.96 -31.53
C THR A 69 4.04 17.71 -32.35
N LEU A 70 4.39 18.90 -32.82
CA LEU A 70 3.50 19.69 -33.67
C LEU A 70 3.49 19.07 -35.07
N ILE A 71 2.38 19.20 -35.80
CA ILE A 71 2.26 18.67 -37.17
C ILE A 71 3.41 19.18 -38.07
N CYS A 72 3.88 20.41 -37.85
CA CYS A 72 5.01 21.00 -38.57
C CYS A 72 6.37 20.30 -38.32
N ASP A 73 6.55 19.61 -37.19
CA ASP A 73 7.79 18.84 -36.92
C ASP A 73 7.91 17.61 -37.81
N TYR A 74 6.80 17.08 -38.35
CA TYR A 74 6.80 15.97 -39.30
C TYR A 74 7.27 16.37 -40.72
N PHE A 75 7.24 17.66 -41.05
CA PHE A 75 7.60 18.20 -42.37
C PHE A 75 9.02 18.78 -42.43
N LYS A 76 9.80 18.72 -41.34
CA LYS A 76 11.20 19.18 -41.28
C LYS A 76 12.23 18.11 -41.71
N LYS A 77 11.78 17.02 -42.32
CA LYS A 77 12.63 15.90 -42.74
C LYS A 77 12.96 15.99 -44.23
#